data_AF-A0A7T5USY5-F1
#
_entry.id   AF-A0A7T5USY5-F1
#
_cell.length_a   1.000
_cell.length_b   1.000
_cell.length_c   1.000
_cell.angle_alpha   90.00
_cell.angle_beta   90.00
_cell.angle_gamma   90.00
#
_symmetry.space_group_name_H-M   'P 1'
#
loop_
_entity.id
_entity.type
_entity.pdbx_description
1 polymer ?
#
loop_
_entity_poly.entity_id
_entity_poly.type
_entity_poly.pdbx_seq_one_letter_code
_entity_poly.pdbx_strand_id
1 'polypeptide(L)'
;MEIHPQNRGKAKKIFDLVLSEAGEGNRWDNEEPGVIDFISKKSGLKLGREVIGKLLSEVCDAGYLEKILGGRTGRKIVSLRILRREWQEKSAQRPPQKNKETAAITPAPKTAADRKKPEKPRLVLLVDFVNIETTLMSASKAVDAIVGLEGPLVNIGTIEAKFSFIPSHRLDGALVLSLIYRHLLIVCPRNLHNGVDKTKDKDLVDARMSNLVNIIALFNDDISHIVFVSGDGDFLDAACYAKDHGKKVVVAAPMGHLSRALEKVADEIIFF
;
A
#
# COMPACT_ATOMS: atom_id res chain seq x y z
N MET A 1 22.11 7.01 7.49
CA MET A 1 23.42 7.19 6.81
C MET A 1 23.68 8.68 6.76
N GLU A 2 24.92 9.18 6.88
CA GLU A 2 25.16 10.64 6.82
C GLU A 2 25.30 11.11 5.37
N ILE A 3 24.77 12.30 5.05
CA ILE A 3 24.99 12.96 3.76
C ILE A 3 26.45 13.33 3.65
N HIS A 4 27.09 12.97 2.53
CA HIS A 4 28.51 13.20 2.33
C HIS A 4 28.84 14.70 2.50
N PRO A 5 29.90 15.09 3.24
CA PRO A 5 30.17 16.50 3.59
C PRO A 5 30.20 17.45 2.39
N GLN A 6 30.79 17.00 1.28
CA GLN A 6 30.89 17.76 0.03
C GLN A 6 29.54 17.96 -0.70
N ASN A 7 28.54 17.14 -0.36
CA ASN A 7 27.21 17.14 -0.96
C ASN A 7 26.17 17.90 -0.15
N ARG A 8 26.44 18.20 1.14
CA ARG A 8 25.46 18.79 2.07
C ARG A 8 24.78 20.04 1.54
N GLY A 9 25.54 21.00 0.99
CA GLY A 9 24.96 22.23 0.44
C GLY A 9 24.03 21.99 -0.77
N LYS A 10 24.35 21.00 -1.61
CA LYS A 10 23.53 20.63 -2.77
C LYS A 10 22.30 19.83 -2.34
N ALA A 11 22.47 18.90 -1.40
CA ALA A 11 21.40 18.10 -0.81
C ALA A 11 20.38 18.98 -0.08
N LYS A 12 20.84 19.97 0.71
CA LYS A 12 19.97 20.95 1.36
C LYS A 12 19.16 21.75 0.34
N LYS A 13 19.76 22.24 -0.74
CA LYS A 13 19.03 22.95 -1.81
C LYS A 13 17.95 22.10 -2.46
N ILE A 14 18.21 20.81 -2.67
CA ILE A 14 17.19 19.87 -3.19
C ILE A 14 16.07 19.71 -2.17
N PHE A 15 16.40 19.52 -0.89
CA PHE A 15 15.42 19.41 0.18
C PHE A 15 14.55 20.66 0.33
N ASP A 16 15.16 21.85 0.36
CA ASP A 16 14.46 23.14 0.45
C ASP A 16 13.51 23.34 -0.74
N LEU A 17 13.93 22.95 -1.95
CA LEU A 17 13.07 22.97 -3.13
C LEU A 17 11.86 22.03 -2.95
N VAL A 18 12.07 20.81 -2.47
CA VAL A 18 10.98 19.86 -2.22
C VAL A 18 9.99 20.41 -1.20
N LEU A 19 10.46 21.05 -0.11
CA LEU A 19 9.60 21.70 0.87
C LEU A 19 8.79 22.85 0.26
N SER A 20 9.43 23.67 -0.57
CA SER A 20 8.75 24.77 -1.26
C SER A 20 7.63 24.29 -2.18
N GLU A 21 7.83 23.18 -2.89
CA GLU A 21 6.83 22.61 -3.80
C GLU A 21 5.72 21.86 -3.05
N ALA A 22 6.02 21.25 -1.90
CA ALA A 22 5.03 20.59 -1.06
C ALA A 22 4.17 21.59 -0.25
N GLY A 23 4.67 22.81 -0.01
CA GLY A 23 4.04 23.81 0.84
C GLY A 23 3.87 23.33 2.29
N GLU A 24 2.66 23.44 2.82
CA GLU A 24 2.30 22.95 4.17
C GLU A 24 2.01 21.44 4.22
N GLY A 25 1.94 20.77 3.06
CA GLY A 25 1.70 19.33 2.97
C GLY A 25 2.93 18.47 3.24
N ASN A 26 2.74 17.23 3.71
CA ASN A 26 3.84 16.29 3.95
C ASN A 26 4.20 15.45 2.72
N ARG A 27 3.72 15.83 1.54
CA ARG A 27 3.87 15.06 0.30
C ARG A 27 3.94 16.01 -0.89
N TRP A 28 4.81 15.68 -1.84
CA TRP A 28 4.92 16.35 -3.13
C TRP A 28 4.81 15.32 -4.26
N ASP A 29 3.73 15.39 -5.03
CA ASP A 29 3.46 14.54 -6.18
C ASP A 29 3.91 15.22 -7.48
N ASN A 30 4.67 14.51 -8.31
CA ASN A 30 5.13 15.01 -9.60
C ASN A 30 5.34 13.85 -10.59
N GLU A 31 4.24 13.44 -11.23
CA GLU A 31 4.22 12.33 -12.20
C GLU A 31 4.80 12.74 -13.56
N GLU A 32 4.52 13.96 -14.03
CA GLU A 32 5.08 14.56 -15.24
C GLU A 32 5.53 16.00 -14.97
N PRO A 33 6.81 16.36 -15.23
CA PRO A 33 7.84 15.61 -15.94
C PRO A 33 8.46 14.45 -15.14
N GLY A 34 8.21 14.36 -13.84
CA GLY A 34 8.89 13.43 -12.94
C GLY A 34 9.80 14.18 -11.96
N VAL A 35 9.85 13.69 -10.72
CA VAL A 35 10.56 14.34 -9.59
C VAL A 35 12.01 14.73 -9.93
N ILE A 36 12.80 13.82 -10.50
CA ILE A 36 14.22 14.08 -10.83
C ILE A 36 14.35 15.17 -11.90
N ASP A 37 13.51 15.12 -12.93
CA ASP A 37 13.54 16.06 -14.05
C ASP A 37 13.12 17.46 -13.61
N PHE A 38 12.12 17.53 -12.74
CA PHE A 38 11.70 18.78 -12.15
C PHE A 38 12.81 19.40 -11.30
N ILE A 39 13.39 18.62 -10.37
CA ILE A 39 14.50 19.09 -9.52
C ILE A 39 15.67 19.55 -10.39
N SER A 40 16.00 18.82 -11.47
CA SER A 40 17.07 19.21 -12.40
C SER A 40 16.84 20.56 -13.06
N LYS A 41 15.59 20.87 -13.42
CA LYS A 41 15.25 22.16 -14.06
C LYS A 41 15.14 23.30 -13.04
N LYS A 42 14.62 23.03 -11.84
CA LYS A 42 14.21 24.07 -10.88
C LYS A 42 15.21 24.35 -9.77
N SER A 43 16.10 23.41 -9.43
CA SER A 43 17.08 23.60 -8.35
C SER A 43 18.18 24.63 -8.67
N GLY A 44 18.32 25.04 -9.93
CA GLY A 44 19.43 25.88 -10.40
C GLY A 44 20.80 25.20 -10.31
N LEU A 45 20.85 23.93 -9.90
CA LEU A 45 22.06 23.13 -9.87
C LEU A 45 22.31 22.58 -11.27
N LYS A 46 23.39 23.01 -11.93
CA LYS A 46 23.84 22.46 -13.23
C LYS A 46 24.41 21.04 -13.05
N LEU A 47 23.57 20.10 -12.63
CA LEU A 47 23.92 18.71 -12.33
C LEU A 47 23.13 17.77 -13.25
N GLY A 48 23.76 16.68 -13.65
CA GLY A 48 23.08 15.62 -14.41
C GLY A 48 22.07 14.86 -13.56
N ARG A 49 21.11 14.20 -14.24
CA ARG A 49 20.04 13.40 -13.61
C ARG A 49 20.55 12.39 -12.60
N GLU A 50 21.65 11.70 -12.90
CA GLU A 50 22.26 10.69 -12.02
C GLU A 50 22.74 11.30 -10.70
N VAL A 51 23.38 12.47 -10.76
CA VAL A 51 23.90 13.17 -9.57
C VAL A 51 22.75 13.64 -8.69
N ILE A 52 21.67 14.13 -9.29
CA ILE A 52 20.45 14.53 -8.57
C ILE A 52 19.79 13.32 -7.93
N GLY A 53 19.69 12.20 -8.66
CA GLY A 53 19.18 10.94 -8.13
C GLY A 53 19.98 10.46 -6.91
N LYS A 54 21.32 10.56 -6.97
CA LYS A 54 22.21 10.21 -5.86
C LYS A 54 22.03 11.15 -4.66
N LEU A 55 22.01 12.47 -4.88
CA LEU A 55 21.79 13.44 -3.80
C LEU A 55 20.42 13.23 -3.13
N LEU A 56 19.40 12.93 -3.92
CA LEU A 56 18.07 12.63 -3.40
C LEU A 56 18.07 11.33 -2.59
N SER A 57 18.82 10.29 -3.01
CA SER A 57 19.05 9.10 -2.16
C SER A 57 19.71 9.47 -0.84
N GLU A 58 20.76 10.29 -0.86
CA GLU A 58 21.46 10.71 0.37
C GLU A 58 20.52 11.46 1.34
N VAL A 59 19.63 12.32 0.83
CA VAL A 59 18.61 13.00 1.65
C VAL A 59 17.60 12.01 2.24
N CYS A 60 17.21 10.99 1.48
CA CYS A 60 16.33 9.93 1.97
C CYS A 60 17.01 9.03 3.02
N ASP A 61 18.25 8.63 2.78
CA ASP A 61 19.04 7.78 3.68
C ASP A 61 19.40 8.48 5.00
N ALA A 62 19.34 9.82 4.99
CA ALA A 62 19.46 10.67 6.16
C ALA A 62 18.13 10.89 6.91
N GLY A 63 17.01 10.36 6.40
CA GLY A 63 15.71 10.36 7.06
C GLY A 63 14.92 11.66 6.93
N TYR A 64 15.23 12.49 5.92
CA TYR A 64 14.48 13.73 5.67
C TYR A 64 13.29 13.50 4.73
N LEU A 65 13.46 12.63 3.73
CA LEU A 65 12.47 12.35 2.69
C LEU A 65 12.31 10.84 2.48
N GLU A 66 11.17 10.44 1.93
CA GLU A 66 10.93 9.08 1.46
C GLU A 66 10.52 9.13 -0.02
N LYS A 67 11.06 8.22 -0.83
CA LYS A 67 10.75 8.11 -2.26
C LYS A 67 9.55 7.21 -2.47
N ILE A 68 8.56 7.70 -3.19
CA ILE A 68 7.45 6.89 -3.67
C ILE A 68 7.69 6.60 -5.14
N LEU A 69 7.87 5.32 -5.45
CA LEU A 69 8.10 4.85 -6.81
C LEU A 69 6.78 4.50 -7.49
N GLY A 70 6.72 4.69 -8.80
CA GLY A 70 5.56 4.45 -9.63
C GLY A 70 5.90 4.43 -11.12
N GLY A 71 4.87 4.63 -11.95
CA GLY A 71 4.97 4.46 -13.40
C GLY A 71 4.98 2.99 -13.84
N ARG A 72 4.92 2.75 -15.16
CA ARG A 72 4.74 1.41 -15.75
C ARG A 72 5.77 0.36 -15.32
N THR A 73 6.97 0.77 -14.92
CA THR A 73 8.07 -0.13 -14.51
C THR A 73 8.28 -0.16 -12.98
N GLY A 74 7.54 0.64 -12.21
CA GLY A 74 7.73 0.77 -10.75
C GLY A 74 9.07 1.38 -10.34
N ARG A 75 9.86 1.92 -11.28
CA ARG A 75 11.21 2.47 -11.02
C ARG A 75 11.27 3.99 -11.05
N LYS A 76 10.20 4.67 -11.47
CA LYS A 76 10.17 6.14 -11.59
C LYS A 76 9.79 6.72 -10.22
N ILE A 77 10.55 7.68 -9.71
CA ILE A 77 10.13 8.46 -8.53
C ILE A 77 8.98 9.37 -8.98
N VAL A 78 7.77 9.08 -8.51
CA VAL A 78 6.55 9.82 -8.84
C VAL A 78 6.17 10.80 -7.74
N SER A 79 6.63 10.56 -6.52
CA SER A 79 6.32 11.40 -5.37
C SER A 79 7.40 11.32 -4.30
N LEU A 80 7.46 12.36 -3.46
CA LEU A 80 8.30 12.44 -2.28
C LEU A 80 7.46 12.74 -1.05
N ARG A 81 7.63 11.95 0.01
CA ARG A 81 7.05 12.22 1.33
C ARG A 81 8.08 12.89 2.22
N ILE A 82 7.67 13.92 2.95
CA ILE A 82 8.51 14.69 3.87
C ILE A 82 8.42 14.04 5.26
N LEU A 83 9.54 13.52 5.76
CA LEU A 83 9.65 12.92 7.09
C LEU A 83 10.07 13.93 8.15
N ARG A 84 10.84 14.94 7.75
CA ARG A 84 11.30 16.05 8.59
C ARG A 84 11.25 17.33 7.78
N ARG A 85 10.80 18.44 8.39
CA ARG A 85 10.75 19.76 7.75
C ARG A 85 11.96 20.64 8.08
N GLU A 86 12.63 20.37 9.19
CA GLU A 86 13.80 21.14 9.61
C GLU A 86 15.10 20.43 9.21
N TRP A 87 15.96 21.14 8.49
CA TRP A 87 17.29 20.66 8.14
C TRP A 87 18.22 20.76 9.37
N GLN A 88 18.75 19.63 9.83
CA GLN A 88 19.68 19.59 10.96
C GLN A 88 21.12 19.43 10.45
N GLU A 89 22.02 20.36 10.80
CA GLU A 89 23.42 20.35 10.35
C GLU A 89 24.27 19.23 10.97
N LYS A 90 23.82 18.69 12.09
CA LYS A 90 24.39 17.51 12.74
C LYS A 90 23.40 16.36 12.58
N SER A 91 23.76 15.40 11.74
CA SER A 91 23.02 14.16 11.56
C SER A 91 22.88 13.48 12.93
N ALA A 92 21.64 13.39 13.41
CA ALA A 92 21.32 12.52 14.53
C ALA A 92 21.72 11.09 14.14
N GLN A 93 22.63 10.50 14.91
CA GLN A 93 22.87 9.07 14.90
C GLN A 93 21.52 8.34 15.01
N ARG A 94 21.34 7.28 14.22
CA ARG A 94 20.21 6.35 14.38
C ARG A 94 20.09 6.00 15.88
N PRO A 95 18.89 6.04 16.49
CA PRO A 95 18.73 5.38 17.77
C PRO A 95 18.91 3.86 17.53
N PRO A 96 19.69 3.15 18.36
CA PRO A 96 19.75 1.71 18.28
C PRO A 96 18.41 1.11 18.77
N GLN A 97 18.02 0.02 18.12
CA GLN A 97 16.93 -0.82 18.61
C GLN A 97 17.31 -1.45 19.96
N LYS A 98 16.30 -1.51 20.85
CA LYS A 98 16.10 -2.30 22.07
C LYS A 98 16.41 -1.69 23.46
N ASN A 99 15.32 -1.74 24.24
CA ASN A 99 15.15 -1.98 25.67
C ASN A 99 15.22 -0.81 26.68
N LYS A 100 14.01 -0.52 27.19
CA LYS A 100 13.56 -0.22 28.56
C LYS A 100 14.25 0.84 29.44
N GLU A 101 13.35 1.69 29.98
CA GLU A 101 13.35 2.43 31.25
C GLU A 101 14.05 3.80 31.30
N THR A 102 13.25 4.88 31.11
CA THR A 102 12.75 5.90 32.11
C THR A 102 13.80 6.95 32.48
N ALA A 103 13.56 8.27 32.50
CA ALA A 103 12.40 9.12 32.83
C ALA A 103 12.70 10.54 32.28
N ALA A 104 11.88 11.59 32.23
CA ALA A 104 10.47 11.90 32.42
C ALA A 104 10.29 13.32 31.84
N ILE A 105 9.16 13.61 31.17
CA ILE A 105 8.38 14.84 31.41
C ILE A 105 6.92 14.42 31.44
N THR A 106 6.32 14.59 32.60
CA THR A 106 4.99 14.16 33.01
C THR A 106 3.89 15.05 32.39
N PRO A 107 2.87 14.48 31.73
CA PRO A 107 1.52 15.01 31.76
C PRO A 107 0.75 14.36 32.91
N ALA A 108 -0.13 15.13 33.57
CA ALA A 108 -0.91 14.75 34.74
C ALA A 108 -1.61 13.37 34.62
N PRO A 109 -1.78 12.65 35.74
CA PRO A 109 -2.30 11.29 35.73
C PRO A 109 -3.79 11.29 35.35
N LYS A 110 -4.10 10.81 34.14
CA LYS A 110 -5.44 10.34 33.83
C LYS A 110 -5.70 9.09 34.68
N THR A 111 -6.75 9.16 35.48
CA THR A 111 -7.23 8.08 36.33
C THR A 111 -7.45 6.79 35.54
N ALA A 112 -7.28 5.65 36.22
CA ALA A 112 -7.41 4.29 35.69
C ALA A 112 -8.82 3.90 35.18
N ALA A 113 -9.68 4.88 34.89
CA ALA A 113 -11.04 4.69 34.39
C ALA A 113 -11.13 4.61 32.85
N ASP A 114 -10.11 5.03 32.11
CA ASP A 114 -10.04 4.90 30.65
C ASP A 114 -9.04 3.82 30.21
N ARG A 115 -9.20 2.59 30.73
CA ARG A 115 -8.70 1.43 29.99
C ARG A 115 -9.55 1.29 28.73
N LYS A 116 -9.26 2.09 27.69
CA LYS A 116 -9.74 1.83 26.33
C LYS A 116 -9.45 0.35 26.08
N LYS A 117 -10.51 -0.43 25.82
CA LYS A 117 -10.36 -1.81 25.32
C LYS A 117 -9.28 -1.80 24.24
N PRO A 118 -8.42 -2.82 24.14
CA PRO A 118 -7.59 -2.96 22.95
C PRO A 118 -8.54 -2.89 21.75
N GLU A 119 -8.38 -1.87 20.92
CA GLU A 119 -9.20 -1.69 19.73
C GLU A 119 -9.04 -2.96 18.90
N LYS A 120 -10.16 -3.59 18.55
CA LYS A 120 -10.11 -4.77 17.68
C LYS A 120 -9.31 -4.40 16.43
N PRO A 121 -8.46 -5.32 15.91
CA PRO A 121 -7.72 -5.06 14.68
C PRO A 121 -8.64 -4.57 13.57
N ARG A 122 -8.24 -3.55 12.82
CA ARG A 122 -9.01 -3.05 11.68
C ARG A 122 -8.53 -3.72 10.39
N LEU A 123 -9.47 -4.23 9.60
CA LEU A 123 -9.22 -5.04 8.40
C LEU A 123 -9.76 -4.36 7.14
N VAL A 124 -9.06 -4.57 6.03
CA VAL A 124 -9.60 -4.34 4.68
C VAL A 124 -9.65 -5.65 3.92
N LEU A 125 -10.80 -5.92 3.30
CA LEU A 125 -11.05 -7.11 2.49
C LEU A 125 -10.91 -6.80 1.00
N LEU A 126 -10.07 -7.55 0.30
CA LEU A 126 -9.79 -7.41 -1.12
C LEU A 126 -10.16 -8.72 -1.82
N VAL A 127 -11.18 -8.67 -2.66
CA VAL A 127 -11.78 -9.86 -3.28
C VAL A 127 -11.48 -9.91 -4.77
N ASP A 128 -10.77 -10.96 -5.18
CA ASP A 128 -10.65 -11.34 -6.58
C ASP A 128 -11.84 -12.21 -6.97
N PHE A 129 -12.90 -11.58 -7.45
CA PHE A 129 -14.16 -12.26 -7.68
C PHE A 129 -14.03 -13.40 -8.71
N VAL A 130 -13.24 -13.20 -9.77
CA VAL A 130 -13.15 -14.18 -10.85
C VAL A 130 -12.34 -15.39 -10.44
N ASN A 131 -11.29 -15.23 -9.61
CA ASN A 131 -10.57 -16.36 -9.06
C ASN A 131 -11.48 -17.26 -8.22
N ILE A 132 -12.32 -16.66 -7.35
CA ILE A 132 -13.28 -17.41 -6.53
C ILE A 132 -14.39 -18.03 -7.39
N GLU A 133 -14.98 -17.27 -8.30
CA GLU A 133 -16.03 -17.74 -9.21
C GLU A 133 -15.55 -18.91 -10.08
N THR A 134 -14.36 -18.81 -10.65
CA THR A 134 -13.77 -19.86 -11.49
C THR A 134 -13.53 -21.12 -10.68
N THR A 135 -13.03 -20.97 -9.45
CA THR A 135 -12.77 -22.09 -8.54
C THR A 135 -14.06 -22.80 -8.12
N LEU A 136 -15.11 -22.05 -7.78
CA LEU A 136 -16.41 -22.60 -7.35
C LEU A 136 -17.35 -22.94 -8.52
N MET A 137 -16.92 -22.65 -9.75
CA MET A 137 -17.66 -22.86 -11.00
C MET A 137 -19.07 -22.23 -11.00
N SER A 138 -19.28 -21.17 -10.22
CA SER A 138 -20.60 -20.54 -10.04
C SER A 138 -20.49 -19.15 -9.39
N ALA A 139 -21.07 -18.15 -10.05
CA ALA A 139 -21.14 -16.78 -9.53
C ALA A 139 -21.95 -16.68 -8.23
N SER A 140 -23.08 -17.38 -8.13
CA SER A 140 -23.90 -17.38 -6.91
C SER A 140 -23.16 -18.00 -5.74
N LYS A 141 -22.49 -19.15 -5.95
CA LYS A 141 -21.66 -19.77 -4.90
C LYS A 141 -20.51 -18.87 -4.47
N ALA A 142 -19.89 -18.15 -5.41
CA ALA A 142 -18.84 -17.19 -5.09
C ALA A 142 -19.37 -16.05 -4.21
N VAL A 143 -20.52 -15.47 -4.55
CA VAL A 143 -21.18 -14.45 -3.71
C VAL A 143 -21.47 -14.99 -2.32
N ASP A 144 -22.09 -16.17 -2.21
CA ASP A 144 -22.43 -16.79 -0.92
C ASP A 144 -21.19 -17.04 -0.07
N ALA A 145 -20.11 -17.54 -0.68
CA ALA A 145 -18.83 -17.77 -0.02
C ALA A 145 -18.18 -16.46 0.47
N ILE A 146 -18.11 -15.43 -0.39
CA ILE A 146 -17.56 -14.11 -0.05
C ILE A 146 -18.33 -13.48 1.11
N VAL A 147 -19.65 -13.61 1.12
CA VAL A 147 -20.50 -13.11 2.22
C VAL A 147 -20.28 -13.93 3.49
N GLY A 148 -20.16 -15.26 3.37
CA GLY A 148 -19.92 -16.16 4.49
C GLY A 148 -18.60 -15.87 5.24
N LEU A 149 -17.62 -15.28 4.57
CA LEU A 149 -16.34 -14.89 5.17
C LEU A 149 -16.46 -13.82 6.26
N GLU A 150 -17.54 -13.04 6.30
CA GLU A 150 -17.72 -12.00 7.32
C GLU A 150 -17.67 -12.58 8.75
N GLY A 151 -18.29 -13.76 8.97
CA GLY A 151 -18.32 -14.42 10.28
C GLY A 151 -16.94 -14.76 10.84
N PRO A 152 -16.11 -15.54 10.12
CA PRO A 152 -14.73 -15.79 10.51
C PRO A 152 -13.90 -14.52 10.68
N LEU A 153 -14.06 -13.52 9.79
CA LEU A 153 -13.27 -12.29 9.80
C LEU A 153 -13.59 -11.36 10.99
N VAL A 154 -14.84 -11.31 11.46
CA VAL A 154 -15.20 -10.49 12.65
C VAL A 154 -14.58 -11.00 13.95
N ASN A 155 -14.11 -12.25 13.97
CA ASN A 155 -13.33 -12.81 15.07
C ASN A 155 -11.89 -12.30 15.06
N ILE A 156 -11.34 -12.02 13.86
CA ILE A 156 -10.01 -11.41 13.71
C ILE A 156 -10.08 -9.92 14.06
N GLY A 157 -11.12 -9.21 13.62
CA GLY A 157 -11.31 -7.81 13.99
C GLY A 157 -12.45 -7.10 13.27
N THR A 158 -12.38 -5.77 13.18
CA THR A 158 -13.41 -4.93 12.54
C THR A 158 -13.12 -4.73 11.06
N ILE A 159 -14.04 -5.14 10.19
CA ILE A 159 -13.93 -4.91 8.74
C ILE A 159 -14.30 -3.46 8.43
N GLU A 160 -13.33 -2.67 7.99
CA GLU A 160 -13.51 -1.25 7.67
C GLU A 160 -13.98 -1.02 6.23
N ALA A 161 -13.46 -1.82 5.31
CA ALA A 161 -13.80 -1.73 3.91
C ALA A 161 -13.72 -3.09 3.22
N LYS A 162 -14.60 -3.28 2.23
CA LYS A 162 -14.67 -4.48 1.41
C LYS A 162 -14.67 -4.05 -0.05
N PHE A 163 -13.69 -4.54 -0.81
CA PHE A 163 -13.52 -4.22 -2.22
C PHE A 163 -13.63 -5.50 -3.04
N SER A 164 -14.49 -5.51 -4.06
CA SER A 164 -14.58 -6.62 -5.01
C SER A 164 -14.12 -6.17 -6.37
N PHE A 165 -13.05 -6.79 -6.87
CA PHE A 165 -12.49 -6.52 -8.19
C PHE A 165 -13.17 -7.44 -9.21
N ILE A 166 -13.83 -6.85 -10.20
CA ILE A 166 -14.66 -7.58 -11.16
C ILE A 166 -14.36 -7.08 -12.58
N PRO A 167 -13.96 -7.95 -13.51
CA PRO A 167 -13.84 -7.58 -14.91
C PRO A 167 -15.16 -7.11 -15.50
N SER A 168 -15.14 -6.08 -16.35
CA SER A 168 -16.37 -5.46 -16.88
C SER A 168 -17.31 -6.43 -17.59
N HIS A 169 -16.77 -7.44 -18.26
CA HIS A 169 -17.54 -8.45 -18.99
C HIS A 169 -18.18 -9.53 -18.09
N ARG A 170 -17.82 -9.58 -16.80
CA ARG A 170 -18.42 -10.46 -15.79
C ARG A 170 -19.49 -9.74 -14.97
N LEU A 171 -19.67 -8.44 -15.18
CA LEU A 171 -20.74 -7.69 -14.53
C LEU A 171 -22.06 -7.99 -15.22
N ASP A 172 -22.99 -8.53 -14.45
CA ASP A 172 -24.41 -8.54 -14.78
C ASP A 172 -25.21 -7.83 -13.67
N GLY A 173 -26.47 -7.50 -13.96
CA GLY A 173 -27.33 -6.77 -13.02
C GLY A 173 -27.58 -7.52 -11.71
N ALA A 174 -27.68 -8.85 -11.75
CA ALA A 174 -27.94 -9.65 -10.56
C ALA A 174 -26.72 -9.70 -9.63
N LEU A 175 -25.51 -9.84 -10.20
CA LEU A 175 -24.25 -9.79 -9.48
C LEU A 175 -24.04 -8.42 -8.83
N VAL A 176 -24.27 -7.34 -9.58
CA VAL A 176 -24.17 -5.97 -9.05
C VAL A 176 -25.11 -5.79 -7.87
N LEU A 177 -26.39 -6.14 -8.01
CA LEU A 177 -27.36 -6.01 -6.92
C LEU A 177 -26.98 -6.85 -5.69
N SER A 178 -26.38 -8.02 -5.89
CA SER A 178 -25.99 -8.93 -4.81
C SER A 178 -24.79 -8.41 -3.99
N LEU A 179 -23.90 -7.62 -4.61
CA LEU A 179 -22.67 -7.16 -3.96
C LEU A 179 -22.65 -5.66 -3.63
N ILE A 180 -23.34 -4.79 -4.37
CA ILE A 180 -23.19 -3.32 -4.27
C ILE A 180 -23.57 -2.75 -2.90
N TYR A 181 -24.49 -3.40 -2.18
CA TYR A 181 -24.88 -2.99 -0.82
C TYR A 181 -23.90 -3.46 0.26
N ARG A 182 -22.92 -4.28 -0.11
CA ARG A 182 -22.00 -4.95 0.84
C ARG A 182 -20.54 -4.65 0.53
N HIS A 183 -20.19 -4.40 -0.72
CA HIS A 183 -18.82 -4.22 -1.21
C HIS A 183 -18.76 -3.00 -2.13
N LEU A 184 -17.62 -2.28 -2.08
CA LEU A 184 -17.28 -1.35 -3.14
C LEU A 184 -16.81 -2.15 -4.36
N LEU A 185 -17.55 -2.03 -5.46
CA LEU A 185 -17.22 -2.72 -6.70
C LEU A 185 -16.17 -1.95 -7.49
N ILE A 186 -15.02 -2.57 -7.70
CA ILE A 186 -13.95 -2.05 -8.56
C ILE A 186 -14.06 -2.75 -9.90
N VAL A 187 -14.59 -2.04 -10.88
CA VAL A 187 -14.74 -2.54 -12.24
C VAL A 187 -13.41 -2.47 -12.97
N CYS A 188 -12.95 -3.63 -13.47
CA CYS A 188 -11.72 -3.76 -14.24
C CYS A 188 -12.08 -3.89 -15.73
N PRO A 189 -12.07 -2.80 -16.52
CA PRO A 189 -12.49 -2.85 -17.92
C PRO A 189 -11.58 -3.77 -18.74
N ARG A 190 -12.17 -4.69 -19.51
CA ARG A 190 -11.46 -5.45 -20.55
C ARG A 190 -11.83 -4.94 -21.93
N ASN A 191 -10.82 -4.76 -22.79
CA ASN A 191 -11.00 -4.44 -24.19
C ASN A 191 -11.25 -5.73 -24.99
N LEU A 192 -12.52 -6.10 -25.12
CA LEU A 192 -12.94 -7.21 -25.97
C LEU A 192 -13.04 -6.74 -27.42
N HIS A 193 -12.44 -7.47 -28.36
CA HIS A 193 -12.64 -7.24 -29.79
C HIS A 193 -13.18 -8.52 -30.45
N ASN A 194 -14.37 -8.44 -31.04
CA ASN A 194 -15.09 -9.59 -31.60
C ASN A 194 -15.29 -10.75 -30.60
N GLY A 195 -15.54 -10.44 -29.34
CA GLY A 195 -15.71 -11.46 -28.28
C GLY A 195 -14.42 -12.17 -27.87
N VAL A 196 -13.26 -11.77 -28.42
CA VAL A 196 -11.95 -12.30 -28.07
C VAL A 196 -11.16 -11.21 -27.34
N ASP A 197 -10.56 -11.58 -26.21
CA ASP A 197 -9.68 -10.72 -25.42
C ASP A 197 -8.48 -10.31 -26.29
N LYS A 198 -8.40 -9.04 -26.68
CA LYS A 198 -7.30 -8.53 -27.54
C LYS A 198 -6.13 -7.97 -26.75
N THR A 199 -6.27 -7.78 -25.44
CA THR A 199 -5.24 -7.12 -24.65
C THR A 199 -4.42 -8.09 -23.83
N LYS A 200 -3.15 -7.71 -23.64
CA LYS A 200 -2.29 -8.19 -22.54
C LYS A 200 -2.84 -7.79 -21.15
N ASP A 201 -4.09 -7.33 -21.03
CA ASP A 201 -4.72 -6.84 -19.79
C ASP A 201 -5.40 -7.97 -19.00
N LYS A 202 -4.94 -9.23 -19.18
CA LYS A 202 -5.40 -10.36 -18.37
C LYS A 202 -5.18 -10.08 -16.88
N ASP A 203 -4.19 -9.25 -16.56
CA ASP A 203 -3.67 -8.94 -15.24
C ASP A 203 -4.22 -7.61 -14.64
N LEU A 204 -5.29 -7.02 -15.21
CA LEU A 204 -5.77 -5.72 -14.74
C LEU A 204 -6.38 -5.80 -13.33
N VAL A 205 -7.02 -6.92 -12.98
CA VAL A 205 -7.49 -7.17 -11.61
C VAL A 205 -6.30 -7.18 -10.66
N ASP A 206 -5.26 -7.95 -11.00
CA ASP A 206 -4.07 -8.12 -10.17
C ASP A 206 -3.35 -6.79 -9.95
N ALA A 207 -3.18 -6.02 -11.02
CA ALA A 207 -2.57 -4.70 -10.98
C ALA A 207 -3.40 -3.71 -10.13
N ARG A 208 -4.73 -3.72 -10.24
CA ARG A 208 -5.61 -2.82 -9.47
C ARG A 208 -5.63 -3.19 -7.99
N MET A 209 -5.71 -4.47 -7.69
CA MET A 209 -5.72 -4.97 -6.33
C MET A 209 -4.37 -4.74 -5.65
N SER A 210 -3.26 -5.04 -6.34
CA SER A 210 -1.90 -4.76 -5.84
C SER A 210 -1.67 -3.26 -5.61
N ASN A 211 -2.14 -2.40 -6.52
CA ASN A 211 -2.07 -0.94 -6.30
C ASN A 211 -2.88 -0.50 -5.07
N LEU A 212 -4.06 -1.07 -4.84
CA LEU A 212 -4.85 -0.74 -3.66
C LEU A 212 -4.18 -1.22 -2.37
N VAL A 213 -3.58 -2.41 -2.38
CA VAL A 213 -2.74 -2.90 -1.26
C VAL A 213 -1.65 -1.90 -0.94
N ASN A 214 -0.92 -1.42 -1.96
CA ASN A 214 0.16 -0.46 -1.75
C ASN A 214 -0.34 0.84 -1.12
N ILE A 215 -1.50 1.35 -1.58
CA ILE A 215 -2.11 2.56 -1.01
C ILE A 215 -2.50 2.34 0.45
N ILE A 216 -3.21 1.25 0.76
CA ILE A 216 -3.64 0.94 2.13
C ILE A 216 -2.42 0.77 3.05
N ALA A 217 -1.42 0.01 2.60
CA ALA A 217 -0.21 -0.25 3.35
C ALA A 217 0.57 1.03 3.67
N LEU A 218 0.65 1.97 2.71
CA LEU A 218 1.42 3.21 2.83
C LEU A 218 0.74 4.32 3.62
N PHE A 219 -0.60 4.41 3.56
CA PHE A 219 -1.32 5.61 4.00
C PHE A 219 -2.34 5.35 5.12
N ASN A 220 -2.66 4.09 5.41
CA ASN A 220 -3.66 3.74 6.42
C ASN A 220 -3.00 3.02 7.60
N ASP A 221 -2.31 3.76 8.47
CA ASP A 221 -1.67 3.21 9.67
C ASP A 221 -2.67 2.56 10.64
N ASP A 222 -3.92 3.00 10.59
CA ASP A 222 -5.03 2.48 11.37
C ASP A 222 -5.52 1.11 10.89
N ILE A 223 -5.31 0.78 9.61
CA ILE A 223 -5.55 -0.57 9.10
C ILE A 223 -4.39 -1.47 9.51
N SER A 224 -4.71 -2.54 10.23
CA SER A 224 -3.72 -3.47 10.77
C SER A 224 -3.61 -4.76 9.97
N HIS A 225 -4.68 -5.15 9.25
CA HIS A 225 -4.72 -6.38 8.47
C HIS A 225 -5.23 -6.10 7.05
N ILE A 226 -4.60 -6.74 6.08
CA ILE A 226 -5.09 -6.81 4.70
C ILE A 226 -5.48 -8.25 4.42
N VAL A 227 -6.72 -8.44 4.01
CA VAL A 227 -7.30 -9.75 3.75
C VAL A 227 -7.42 -9.93 2.24
N PHE A 228 -6.69 -10.90 1.70
CA PHE A 228 -6.79 -11.33 0.31
C PHE A 228 -7.82 -12.45 0.21
N VAL A 229 -8.89 -12.25 -0.54
CA VAL A 229 -9.84 -13.31 -0.90
C VAL A 229 -9.51 -13.77 -2.31
N SER A 230 -8.50 -14.63 -2.40
CA SER A 230 -8.00 -15.23 -3.64
C SER A 230 -7.09 -16.41 -3.31
N GLY A 231 -7.07 -17.40 -4.20
CA GLY A 231 -6.09 -18.48 -4.19
C GLY A 231 -4.81 -18.18 -4.99
N ASP A 232 -4.78 -17.08 -5.73
CA ASP A 232 -3.80 -16.83 -6.79
C ASP A 232 -2.40 -16.45 -6.25
N GLY A 233 -1.36 -17.09 -6.76
CA GLY A 233 0.02 -16.81 -6.38
C GLY A 233 0.52 -15.44 -6.82
N ASP A 234 -0.14 -14.82 -7.81
CA ASP A 234 0.29 -13.54 -8.39
C ASP A 234 0.19 -12.37 -7.39
N PHE A 235 -0.53 -12.55 -6.27
CA PHE A 235 -0.60 -11.58 -5.18
C PHE A 235 0.54 -11.65 -4.17
N LEU A 236 1.52 -12.54 -4.35
CA LEU A 236 2.65 -12.69 -3.43
C LEU A 236 3.37 -11.37 -3.17
N ASP A 237 3.70 -10.62 -4.23
CA ASP A 237 4.45 -9.38 -4.10
C ASP A 237 3.67 -8.32 -3.32
N ALA A 238 2.35 -8.23 -3.55
CA ALA A 238 1.47 -7.34 -2.80
C ALA A 238 1.36 -7.75 -1.32
N ALA A 239 1.27 -9.04 -1.03
CA ALA A 239 1.26 -9.56 0.34
C ALA A 239 2.58 -9.28 1.07
N CYS A 240 3.72 -9.52 0.44
CA CYS A 240 5.03 -9.16 0.99
C CYS A 240 5.12 -7.65 1.26
N TYR A 241 4.68 -6.82 0.31
CA TYR A 241 4.68 -5.37 0.46
C TYR A 241 3.85 -4.91 1.66
N ALA A 242 2.67 -5.49 1.87
CA ALA A 242 1.83 -5.22 3.03
C ALA A 242 2.58 -5.53 4.35
N LYS A 243 3.27 -6.68 4.43
CA LYS A 243 4.05 -7.07 5.62
C LYS A 243 5.23 -6.15 5.88
N ASP A 244 5.93 -5.73 4.83
CA ASP A 244 7.04 -4.78 4.94
C ASP A 244 6.60 -3.44 5.55
N HIS A 245 5.31 -3.10 5.45
CA HIS A 245 4.67 -1.93 6.05
C HIS A 245 3.94 -2.24 7.36
N GLY A 246 4.28 -3.35 8.01
CA GLY A 246 3.75 -3.73 9.32
C GLY A 246 2.29 -4.17 9.33
N LYS A 247 1.70 -4.46 8.15
CA LYS A 247 0.37 -5.05 8.06
C LYS A 247 0.46 -6.56 8.24
N LYS A 248 -0.54 -7.13 8.91
CA LYS A 248 -0.76 -8.59 8.87
C LYS A 248 -1.50 -8.97 7.60
N VAL A 249 -1.13 -10.11 7.03
CA VAL A 249 -1.75 -10.65 5.83
C VAL A 249 -2.63 -11.83 6.23
N VAL A 250 -3.92 -11.72 5.92
CA VAL A 250 -4.86 -12.84 6.02
C VAL A 250 -5.19 -13.28 4.61
N VAL A 251 -5.16 -14.59 4.34
CA VAL A 251 -5.58 -15.13 3.05
C VAL A 251 -6.80 -16.01 3.23
N ALA A 252 -7.86 -15.69 2.50
CA ALA A 252 -9.09 -16.46 2.44
C ALA A 252 -9.19 -17.11 1.05
N ALA A 253 -9.26 -18.44 0.98
CA ALA A 253 -9.33 -19.15 -0.30
C ALA A 253 -10.19 -20.43 -0.20
N PRO A 254 -10.78 -20.91 -1.31
CA PRO A 254 -11.46 -22.19 -1.32
C PRO A 254 -10.53 -23.34 -0.93
N MET A 255 -11.04 -24.36 -0.22
CA MET A 255 -10.23 -25.52 0.18
C MET A 255 -9.49 -26.16 -1.01
N GLY A 256 -8.17 -26.33 -0.87
CA GLY A 256 -7.32 -26.95 -1.90
C GLY A 256 -6.92 -26.01 -3.05
N HIS A 257 -7.37 -24.75 -3.04
CA HIS A 257 -7.11 -23.76 -4.08
C HIS A 257 -6.34 -22.56 -3.53
N LEU A 258 -5.25 -22.82 -2.81
CA LEU A 258 -4.33 -21.79 -2.33
C LEU A 258 -2.93 -22.03 -2.89
N SER A 259 -2.35 -21.01 -3.51
CA SER A 259 -0.94 -21.03 -3.91
C SER A 259 -0.03 -21.20 -2.70
N ARG A 260 0.91 -22.17 -2.78
CA ARG A 260 1.94 -22.39 -1.76
C ARG A 260 2.79 -21.15 -1.47
N ALA A 261 2.91 -20.25 -2.44
CA ALA A 261 3.66 -19.01 -2.25
C ALA A 261 2.91 -18.06 -1.31
N LEU A 262 1.61 -17.87 -1.53
CA LEU A 262 0.75 -17.08 -0.64
C LEU A 262 0.62 -17.71 0.75
N GLU A 263 0.51 -19.05 0.82
CA GLU A 263 0.46 -19.79 2.08
C GLU A 263 1.66 -19.47 3.00
N LYS A 264 2.85 -19.31 2.43
CA LYS A 264 4.07 -19.01 3.20
C LYS A 264 4.14 -17.59 3.75
N VAL A 265 3.45 -16.63 3.12
CA VAL A 265 3.49 -15.23 3.54
C VAL A 265 2.32 -14.87 4.45
N ALA A 266 1.20 -15.58 4.34
CA ALA A 266 0.02 -15.39 5.17
C ALA A 266 0.34 -15.56 6.66
N ASP A 267 -0.13 -14.62 7.48
CA ASP A 267 -0.10 -14.74 8.93
C ASP A 267 -1.27 -15.58 9.45
N GLU A 268 -2.40 -15.53 8.76
CA GLU A 268 -3.60 -16.33 9.03
C GLU A 268 -4.23 -16.78 7.71
N ILE A 269 -4.76 -18.01 7.69
CA ILE A 269 -5.41 -18.60 6.52
C ILE A 269 -6.81 -19.04 6.90
N ILE A 270 -7.79 -18.65 6.08
CA ILE A 270 -9.19 -19.05 6.21
C ILE A 270 -9.55 -19.86 4.97
N PHE A 271 -9.92 -21.12 5.17
CA PHE A 271 -10.50 -21.93 4.10
C PHE A 271 -12.02 -21.90 4.15
N PHE A 272 -12.65 -21.93 2.97
CA PHE A 272 -14.10 -22.01 2.80
C PHE A 272 -14.49 -22.87 1.59
#